data_AF-A0A1B6EI76-F1
#
_entry.id   AF-A0A1B6EI76-F1
#
_cell.length_a   1.000
_cell.length_b   1.000
_cell.length_c   1.000
_cell.angle_alpha   90.00
_cell.angle_beta   90.00
_cell.angle_gamma   90.00
#
_symmetry.space_group_name_H-M   'P 1'
#
loop_
_entity.id
_entity.type
_entity.pdbx_description
1 polymer ?
#
loop_
_entity_poly.entity_id
_entity_poly.type
_entity_poly.pdbx_seq_one_letter_code
_entity_poly.pdbx_strand_id
1 'polypeptide(L)'
;MFSHCYCCYYYTSVIMAGYMTNDQRKWVLKEYWKTENCERVRERWREEFNTPPPTRLSIYRLRDKFNLTGSICNGPKAGRPITVTTPENEMIVAQTYVQSPKKSRKRASIELGIERR
;
A
#
# COMPACT_ATOMS: atom_id res chain seq x y z
N MET A 1 8.00 25.59 -12.81
CA MET A 1 8.46 24.22 -12.49
C MET A 1 7.68 23.71 -11.30
N PHE A 2 6.51 23.11 -11.52
CA PHE A 2 5.74 22.47 -10.45
C PHE A 2 6.20 21.02 -10.36
N SER A 3 6.96 20.72 -9.30
CA SER A 3 7.24 19.34 -8.90
C SER A 3 5.91 18.64 -8.62
N HIS A 4 5.42 17.86 -9.60
CA HIS A 4 4.36 16.90 -9.38
C HIS A 4 4.88 15.84 -8.40
N CYS A 5 4.56 16.03 -7.11
CA CYS A 5 4.86 15.09 -6.04
C CYS A 5 4.26 13.71 -6.34
N TYR A 6 5.12 12.74 -6.68
CA TYR A 6 4.81 11.30 -6.73
C TYR A 6 4.08 10.78 -5.47
N CYS A 7 4.22 11.48 -4.34
CA CYS A 7 3.56 11.15 -3.08
C CYS A 7 2.01 11.24 -3.14
N CYS A 8 1.45 12.14 -3.95
CA CYS A 8 -0.01 12.33 -4.04
C CYS A 8 -0.70 11.21 -4.86
N TYR A 9 0.00 10.67 -5.87
CA TYR A 9 -0.46 9.51 -6.64
C TYR A 9 -0.49 8.22 -5.81
N TYR A 10 0.45 8.06 -4.87
CA TYR A 10 0.47 6.90 -3.98
C TYR A 10 -0.66 6.95 -2.94
N TYR A 11 -0.98 8.12 -2.38
CA TYR A 11 -1.95 8.22 -1.28
C TYR A 11 -3.41 8.02 -1.74
N THR A 12 -3.76 8.46 -2.95
CA THR A 12 -5.11 8.30 -3.50
C THR A 12 -5.38 6.91 -4.10
N SER A 13 -4.33 6.11 -4.31
CA SER A 13 -4.41 4.72 -4.79
C SER A 13 -4.82 3.73 -3.70
N VAL A 14 -4.57 4.04 -2.43
CA VAL A 14 -4.83 3.13 -1.28
C VAL A 14 -6.31 3.15 -0.88
N ILE A 15 -7.01 4.28 -1.04
CA ILE A 15 -8.38 4.45 -0.55
C ILE A 15 -9.44 3.87 -1.51
N MET A 16 -9.21 3.87 -2.83
CA MET A 16 -10.21 3.40 -3.81
C MET A 16 -10.31 1.87 -3.93
N ALA A 17 -9.40 1.14 -3.30
CA ALA A 17 -9.18 -0.28 -3.47
C ALA A 17 -9.70 -1.14 -2.29
N GLY A 18 -10.42 -0.54 -1.34
CA GLY A 18 -11.06 -1.27 -0.25
C GLY A 18 -12.29 -2.09 -0.68
N TYR A 19 -12.95 -1.70 -1.78
CA TYR A 19 -14.28 -2.22 -2.15
C TYR A 19 -14.31 -3.26 -3.29
N MET A 20 -13.18 -3.51 -3.95
CA MET A 20 -13.13 -4.40 -5.12
C MET A 20 -12.18 -5.58 -4.85
N THR A 21 -12.62 -6.80 -5.11
CA THR A 21 -11.76 -7.99 -5.02
C THR A 21 -10.73 -8.00 -6.15
N ASN A 22 -9.67 -8.80 -6.02
CA ASN A 22 -8.68 -8.93 -7.11
C ASN A 22 -9.30 -9.52 -8.39
N ASP A 23 -10.26 -10.42 -8.26
CA ASP A 23 -10.96 -11.00 -9.41
C ASP A 23 -11.82 -9.97 -10.13
N GLN A 24 -12.53 -9.13 -9.38
CA GLN A 24 -13.28 -8.01 -9.93
C GLN A 24 -12.36 -6.99 -10.61
N ARG A 25 -11.18 -6.70 -10.04
CA ARG A 25 -10.17 -5.85 -10.69
C ARG A 25 -9.72 -6.43 -12.02
N LYS A 26 -9.41 -7.73 -12.04
CA LYS A 26 -8.99 -8.45 -13.24
C LYS A 26 -10.08 -8.39 -14.31
N TRP A 27 -11.34 -8.57 -13.91
CA TRP A 27 -12.49 -8.48 -14.81
C TRP A 27 -12.65 -7.08 -15.40
N VAL A 28 -12.56 -6.03 -14.57
CA VAL A 28 -12.65 -4.62 -15.00
C VAL A 28 -11.60 -4.30 -16.05
N LEU A 29 -10.35 -4.72 -15.84
CA LEU A 29 -9.30 -4.52 -16.84
C LEU A 29 -9.56 -5.32 -18.11
N LYS A 30 -9.99 -6.59 -18.02
CA LYS A 30 -10.34 -7.34 -19.23
C LYS A 30 -11.41 -6.65 -20.06
N GLU A 31 -12.47 -6.14 -19.43
CA GLU A 31 -13.55 -5.46 -20.13
C GLU A 31 -13.16 -4.08 -20.64
N TYR A 32 -12.34 -3.34 -19.89
CA TYR A 32 -11.85 -2.03 -20.34
C TYR A 32 -10.98 -2.18 -21.59
N TRP A 33 -10.14 -3.21 -21.71
CA TRP A 33 -9.28 -3.37 -22.89
C TRP A 33 -10.05 -3.85 -24.13
N LYS A 34 -11.22 -4.46 -23.95
CA LYS A 34 -12.11 -4.83 -25.06
C LYS A 34 -12.86 -3.63 -25.63
N THR A 35 -13.21 -2.66 -24.78
CA THR A 35 -14.17 -1.60 -25.12
C THR A 35 -13.58 -0.20 -25.10
N GLU A 36 -12.45 -0.02 -24.40
CA GLU A 36 -11.77 1.23 -24.06
C GLU A 36 -12.71 2.31 -23.48
N ASN A 37 -13.87 1.89 -22.94
CA ASN A 37 -14.94 2.78 -22.53
C ASN A 37 -15.46 2.42 -21.13
N CYS A 38 -15.23 3.32 -20.17
CA CYS A 38 -15.66 3.12 -18.79
C CYS A 38 -17.17 2.94 -18.63
N GLU A 39 -18.01 3.57 -19.45
CA GLU A 39 -19.47 3.40 -19.32
C GLU A 39 -19.91 2.00 -19.74
N ARG A 40 -19.27 1.43 -20.78
CA ARG A 40 -19.50 0.03 -21.18
C ARG A 40 -19.06 -0.96 -20.12
N VAL A 41 -17.93 -0.70 -19.47
CA VAL A 41 -17.46 -1.52 -18.34
C VAL A 41 -18.46 -1.46 -17.18
N ARG A 42 -19.01 -0.28 -16.87
CA ARG A 42 -20.00 -0.10 -15.79
C ARG A 42 -21.36 -0.72 -16.12
N GLU A 43 -21.75 -0.71 -17.39
CA GLU A 43 -22.95 -1.39 -17.89
C GLU A 43 -22.82 -2.91 -17.70
N ARG A 44 -21.76 -3.51 -18.26
CA ARG A 44 -21.48 -4.95 -18.12
C ARG A 44 -21.26 -5.37 -16.68
N TRP A 45 -20.75 -4.49 -15.82
CA TRP A 45 -20.57 -4.80 -14.40
C TRP A 45 -21.91 -5.09 -13.72
N ARG A 46 -22.96 -4.34 -14.07
CA ARG A 46 -24.30 -4.55 -13.50
C ARG A 46 -24.85 -5.92 -13.88
N GLU A 47 -24.55 -6.39 -15.09
CA GLU A 47 -24.94 -7.71 -15.58
C GLU A 47 -24.17 -8.84 -14.87
N GLU A 48 -22.87 -8.66 -14.65
CA GLU A 48 -21.99 -9.70 -14.08
C GLU A 48 -22.11 -9.83 -12.56
N PHE A 49 -22.04 -8.71 -11.81
CA PHE A 49 -21.84 -8.75 -10.36
C PHE A 49 -23.04 -8.31 -9.54
N ASN A 50 -24.13 -7.84 -10.17
CA ASN A 50 -25.34 -7.31 -9.53
C ASN A 50 -25.06 -6.39 -8.31
N THR A 51 -23.95 -5.65 -8.36
CA THR A 51 -23.48 -4.72 -7.32
C THR A 51 -23.27 -3.35 -7.92
N PRO A 52 -23.24 -2.28 -7.10
CA PRO A 52 -22.95 -0.95 -7.59
C PRO A 52 -21.64 -0.93 -8.38
N PRO A 53 -21.64 -0.45 -9.64
CA PRO A 53 -20.45 -0.47 -10.47
C PRO A 53 -19.38 0.49 -9.95
N PRO A 54 -18.10 0.19 -10.19
CA PRO A 54 -17.02 1.08 -9.81
C PRO A 54 -17.17 2.43 -10.52
N THR A 55 -16.69 3.50 -9.87
CA THR A 55 -16.68 4.83 -10.47
C THR A 55 -15.73 4.86 -11.68
N ARG A 56 -15.98 5.75 -12.65
CA ARG A 56 -15.08 5.97 -13.79
C ARG A 56 -13.64 6.24 -13.34
N LEU A 57 -13.47 7.03 -12.28
CA LEU A 57 -12.18 7.35 -11.70
C LEU A 57 -11.48 6.10 -11.16
N SER A 58 -12.20 5.20 -10.50
CA SER A 58 -11.65 3.91 -10.04
C SER A 58 -11.14 3.06 -11.19
N ILE A 59 -11.88 3.01 -12.31
CA ILE A 59 -11.50 2.23 -13.50
C ILE A 59 -10.22 2.81 -14.11
N TYR A 60 -10.13 4.13 -14.30
CA TYR A 60 -8.91 4.77 -14.82
C TYR A 60 -7.72 4.58 -13.88
N ARG A 61 -7.91 4.76 -12.56
CA ARG A 61 -6.83 4.54 -11.58
C ARG A 61 -6.34 3.09 -11.60
N LEU A 62 -7.24 2.12 -11.75
CA LEU A 62 -6.87 0.71 -11.85
C LEU A 62 -6.05 0.45 -13.12
N ARG A 63 -6.47 1.03 -14.26
CA ARG A 63 -5.72 0.98 -15.53
C ARG A 63 -4.33 1.58 -15.38
N ASP A 64 -4.24 2.79 -14.85
CA ASP A 64 -2.97 3.52 -14.72
C ASP A 64 -2.01 2.81 -13.79
N LYS A 65 -2.53 2.30 -12.66
CA LYS A 65 -1.75 1.46 -11.75
C LYS A 65 -1.22 0.22 -12.44
N PHE A 66 -2.07 -0.47 -13.22
CA PHE A 66 -1.65 -1.65 -13.96
C PHE A 66 -0.58 -1.32 -15.01
N ASN A 67 -0.74 -0.23 -15.76
CA ASN A 67 0.27 0.21 -16.73
C ASN A 67 1.60 0.60 -16.07
N LEU A 68 1.56 1.18 -14.87
CA LEU A 68 2.74 1.59 -14.13
C LEU A 68 3.47 0.41 -13.47
N THR A 69 2.73 -0.53 -12.87
CA THR A 69 3.30 -1.55 -11.97
C THR A 69 3.19 -2.98 -12.49
N GLY A 70 2.38 -3.22 -13.52
CA GLY A 70 1.99 -4.56 -13.98
C GLY A 70 1.10 -5.33 -13.00
N SER A 71 0.71 -4.73 -11.87
CA SER A 71 0.02 -5.43 -10.78
C SER A 71 -1.37 -4.87 -10.50
N ILE A 72 -2.34 -5.77 -10.37
CA ILE A 72 -3.70 -5.46 -9.91
C ILE A 72 -3.81 -5.50 -8.38
N CYS A 73 -2.88 -6.17 -7.71
CA CYS A 73 -2.91 -6.39 -6.27
C CYS A 73 -2.70 -5.07 -5.52
N ASN A 74 -3.33 -4.92 -4.37
CA ASN A 74 -3.06 -3.79 -3.48
C ASN A 74 -1.56 -3.75 -3.15
N GLY A 75 -0.99 -2.54 -3.21
CA GLY A 75 0.38 -2.35 -2.80
C GLY A 75 0.55 -2.65 -1.30
N PRO A 76 1.78 -2.91 -0.84
CA PRO A 76 2.04 -3.04 0.58
C PRO A 76 1.52 -1.80 1.31
N LYS A 77 0.78 -2.00 2.40
CA LYS A 77 0.34 -0.89 3.24
C LYS A 77 1.59 -0.28 3.86
N ALA A 78 1.99 0.89 3.39
CA ALA A 78 3.03 1.68 4.04
C ALA A 78 2.46 2.16 5.39
N GLY A 79 2.81 1.45 6.47
CA GLY A 79 2.55 1.91 7.82
C GLY A 79 3.43 3.12 8.16
N ARG A 80 3.27 3.66 9.38
CA ARG A 80 4.21 4.67 9.90
C ARG A 80 5.64 4.11 9.83
N PRO A 81 6.60 4.83 9.22
CA PRO A 81 7.99 4.40 9.17
C PRO A 81 8.46 3.98 10.56
N ILE A 82 9.13 2.83 10.64
CA ILE A 82 9.68 2.32 11.89
C ILE A 82 10.98 3.08 12.12
N THR A 83 10.93 4.10 12.98
CA THR A 83 12.08 4.97 13.28
C THR A 83 12.96 4.43 14.40
N VAL A 84 12.43 3.56 15.25
CA VAL A 84 13.10 3.07 16.45
C VAL A 84 13.77 1.71 16.21
N THR A 85 13.11 0.79 15.49
CA THR A 85 13.64 -0.53 15.16
C THR A 85 14.36 -0.46 13.81
N THR A 86 15.50 0.21 13.78
CA THR A 86 16.41 0.18 12.63
C THR A 86 17.42 -0.96 12.81
N PRO A 87 18.01 -1.50 11.72
CA PRO A 87 19.04 -2.53 11.80
C PRO A 87 20.20 -2.13 12.72
N GLU A 88 20.58 -0.86 12.73
CA GLU A 88 21.64 -0.32 13.57
C GLU A 88 21.26 -0.41 15.05
N ASN A 89 20.03 0.01 15.40
CA ASN A 89 19.54 -0.07 16.77
C ASN A 89 19.39 -1.52 17.25
N GLU A 90 18.97 -2.44 16.37
CA GLU A 90 18.94 -3.87 16.66
C GLU A 90 20.33 -4.41 17.01
N MET A 91 21.34 -4.06 16.21
CA MET A 91 22.73 -4.47 16.45
C MET A 91 23.27 -3.93 17.76
N ILE A 92 23.05 -2.65 18.07
CA ILE A 92 23.50 -2.01 19.31
C ILE A 92 22.84 -2.66 20.53
N VAL A 93 21.53 -2.92 20.46
CA VAL A 93 20.79 -3.62 21.52
C VAL A 93 21.35 -5.03 21.71
N ALA A 94 21.56 -5.79 20.62
CA ALA A 94 22.11 -7.15 20.69
C ALA A 94 23.50 -7.17 21.34
N GLN A 95 24.42 -6.28 20.92
CA GLN A 95 25.75 -6.15 21.51
C GLN A 95 25.70 -5.82 23.00
N THR A 96 24.78 -4.96 23.42
CA THR A 96 24.60 -4.60 24.84
C THR A 96 24.29 -5.81 25.71
N TYR A 97 23.44 -6.74 25.22
CA TYR A 97 23.10 -7.96 25.96
C TYR A 97 24.17 -9.06 25.82
N VAL A 98 24.97 -9.07 24.77
CA VAL A 98 26.18 -9.92 24.71
C VAL A 98 27.17 -9.50 25.79
N GLN A 99 27.39 -8.19 25.95
CA GLN A 99 28.32 -7.65 26.95
C GLN A 99 27.78 -7.71 28.39
N SER A 100 26.47 -7.58 28.57
CA SER A 100 25.83 -7.67 29.88
C SER A 100 24.46 -8.36 29.80
N PRO A 101 24.44 -9.71 29.84
CA PRO A 101 23.22 -10.49 29.69
C PRO A 101 22.15 -10.20 30.75
N LYS A 102 22.57 -9.83 31.97
CA LYS A 102 21.67 -9.53 33.10
C LYS A 102 21.17 -8.08 33.13
N LYS A 103 21.51 -7.26 32.13
CA LYS A 103 21.14 -5.84 32.12
C LYS A 103 19.63 -5.68 32.02
N SER A 104 19.08 -4.76 32.81
CA SER A 104 17.66 -4.44 32.75
C SER A 104 17.31 -3.73 31.44
N ARG A 105 16.19 -4.12 30.82
CA ARG A 105 15.61 -3.44 29.65
C ARG A 105 15.48 -1.93 29.82
N LYS A 106 15.09 -1.47 31.02
CA LYS A 106 14.92 -0.04 31.31
C LYS A 106 16.26 0.68 31.28
N ARG A 107 17.30 0.09 31.86
CA ARG A 107 18.66 0.68 31.84
C ARG A 107 19.24 0.69 30.44
N ALA A 108 19.14 -0.41 29.70
CA ALA A 108 19.61 -0.48 28.33
C ALA A 108 18.92 0.56 27.42
N SER A 109 17.59 0.72 27.53
CA SER A 109 16.86 1.74 26.77
C SER A 109 17.31 3.17 27.06
N ILE A 110 17.51 3.52 28.35
CA ILE A 110 18.01 4.85 28.75
C ILE A 110 19.41 5.10 28.21
N GLU A 111 20.33 4.14 28.37
CA GLU A 111 21.72 4.29 27.94
C GLU A 111 21.85 4.40 26.42
N LEU A 112 21.03 3.66 25.68
CA LEU A 112 21.05 3.66 24.23
C LEU A 112 20.26 4.81 23.60
N GLY A 113 19.52 5.59 24.40
CA GLY A 113 18.62 6.64 23.89
C GLY A 113 17.49 6.10 23.01
N ILE A 114 17.21 4.79 23.08
CA ILE A 114 16.17 4.13 22.30
C ILE A 114 14.89 4.19 23.10
N GLU A 115 14.03 5.16 22.77
CA GLU A 115 12.72 5.34 23.40
C GLU A 115 11.76 4.19 23.07
N ARG A 116 10.81 3.93 23.97
CA ARG A 116 9.76 2.96 23.71
C ARG A 116 8.81 3.48 22.65
N ARG A 117 8.49 2.62 21.68
CA ARG A 117 7.43 2.83 20.69
C ARG A 117 6.05 2.73 21.34
#